data_AF-A0A7X7HAG8-F1
#
_entry.id   AF-A0A7X7HAG8-F1
#
_cell.length_a   1.000
_cell.length_b   1.000
_cell.length_c   1.000
_cell.angle_alpha   90.00
_cell.angle_beta   90.00
_cell.angle_gamma   90.00
#
_symmetry.space_group_name_H-M   'P 1'
#
loop_
_entity.id
_entity.type
_entity.pdbx_description
1 polymer ?
#
loop_
_entity_poly.entity_id
_entity_poly.type
_entity_poly.pdbx_seq_one_letter_code
_entity_poly.pdbx_strand_id
1 'polypeptide(L)'
;MQLKILTITSLSITVEINNDAPFYVPEPYLVYLNGVQVLENGKRNVFSLYELKPASIYELEVRTETETQKLEFQTLDLSYVLNVRNFKAYGDGVHDDTLAVQTAIMACPEHGIVYFPTGVYLVKSLFLKSDINIYLKKEATLLASAMRDDYAILPGTIRNKNDELILGTWEGNPLPIYTSLITGINVQNIMFFGEGTLDGNAQNGPWWINPKKKVLAYRPRGIFLNNCRNICFQGLTVQNTASWAIHPFYSENLEFYDLKIKNPAHVGNTDGLNPESCENVKIIGVHFSVGDDCIAIKSGKIYMAKNHRRPTKDLEIRNCLMEDGHG
;
A
#
# COMPACT_ATOMS: atom_id res chain seq x y z
N MET A 1 9.09 10.34 26.24
CA MET A 1 8.77 9.76 24.92
C MET A 1 9.81 8.68 24.62
N GLN A 2 9.48 7.59 23.92
CA GLN A 2 10.48 6.61 23.48
C GLN A 2 10.37 6.41 21.97
N LEU A 3 11.50 6.44 21.26
CA LEU A 3 11.50 6.24 19.81
C LEU A 3 11.61 4.75 19.47
N LYS A 4 10.79 4.29 18.52
CA LYS A 4 10.78 2.93 17.99
C LYS A 4 10.86 2.96 16.48
N ILE A 5 11.78 2.21 15.90
CA ILE A 5 11.86 2.04 14.45
C ILE A 5 10.79 1.03 14.02
N LEU A 6 9.96 1.39 13.04
CA LEU A 6 8.97 0.48 12.45
C LEU A 6 9.54 -0.24 11.23
N THR A 7 10.22 0.50 10.34
CA THR A 7 10.87 -0.07 9.17
C THR A 7 12.02 0.81 8.69
N ILE A 8 13.02 0.19 8.05
CA ILE A 8 14.16 0.85 7.41
C ILE A 8 14.25 0.31 5.98
N THR A 9 14.47 1.20 5.02
CA THR A 9 14.81 0.85 3.64
C THR A 9 16.21 1.38 3.32
N SER A 10 16.64 1.24 2.06
CA SER A 10 17.88 1.87 1.60
C SER A 10 17.78 3.39 1.43
N LEU A 11 16.56 3.95 1.38
CA LEU A 11 16.32 5.38 1.10
C LEU A 11 15.37 6.06 2.10
N SER A 12 14.87 5.34 3.10
CA SER A 12 13.88 5.84 4.05
C SER A 12 13.90 5.10 5.39
N ILE A 13 13.26 5.71 6.39
CA ILE A 13 12.95 5.11 7.68
C ILE A 13 11.53 5.53 8.08
N THR A 14 10.81 4.67 8.79
CA THR A 14 9.60 5.04 9.54
C THR A 14 9.83 4.85 11.03
N VAL A 15 9.50 5.88 11.79
CA VAL A 15 9.72 5.97 13.23
C VAL A 15 8.40 6.25 13.92
N GLU A 16 8.23 5.60 15.06
CA GLU A 16 7.16 5.84 16.00
C GLU A 16 7.71 6.51 17.26
N ILE A 17 6.99 7.52 17.73
CA ILE A 17 7.13 8.10 19.06
C ILE A 17 6.12 7.39 19.97
N ASN A 18 6.60 6.47 20.81
CA ASN A 18 5.78 5.72 21.75
C ASN A 18 5.23 6.66 22.83
N ASN A 19 3.90 6.74 22.89
CA ASN A 19 3.14 7.51 23.88
C ASN A 19 1.67 7.02 23.91
N ASP A 20 0.89 7.48 24.89
CA ASP A 20 -0.49 7.05 25.09
C ASP A 20 -1.53 7.87 24.29
N ALA A 21 -1.12 8.92 23.56
CA ALA A 21 -2.01 9.68 22.71
C ALA A 21 -2.34 8.89 21.42
N PRO A 22 -3.53 9.10 20.82
CA PRO A 22 -4.01 8.23 19.75
C PRO A 22 -3.21 8.37 18.45
N PHE A 23 -3.35 9.49 17.73
CA PHE A 23 -2.68 9.72 16.44
C PHE A 23 -1.71 10.89 16.48
N TYR A 24 -2.09 11.96 17.16
CA TYR A 24 -1.27 13.14 17.34
C TYR A 24 -0.49 13.04 18.65
N VAL A 25 0.76 13.48 18.61
CA VAL A 25 1.57 13.64 19.84
C VAL A 25 0.96 14.73 20.73
N PRO A 26 1.18 14.68 22.06
CA PRO A 26 0.69 15.70 22.99
C PRO A 26 1.28 17.10 22.74
N GLU A 27 2.51 17.17 22.25
CA GLU A 27 3.23 18.40 21.95
C GLU A 27 3.97 18.27 20.60
N PRO A 28 4.03 19.33 19.77
CA PRO A 28 4.80 19.30 18.53
C PRO A 28 6.29 19.04 18.76
N TYR A 29 6.94 18.45 17.76
CA TYR A 29 8.38 18.15 17.81
C TYR A 29 9.12 18.56 16.54
N LEU A 30 10.42 18.73 16.72
CA LEU A 30 11.42 18.89 15.67
C LEU A 30 12.13 17.55 15.46
N VAL A 31 12.57 17.28 14.24
CA VAL A 31 13.40 16.12 13.92
C VAL A 31 14.71 16.58 13.30
N TYR A 32 15.81 16.01 13.77
CA TYR A 32 17.15 16.23 13.28
C TYR A 32 17.76 14.90 12.83
N LEU A 33 18.53 14.94 11.74
CA LEU A 33 19.39 13.86 11.27
C LEU A 33 20.83 14.36 11.26
N ASN A 34 21.72 13.71 12.01
CA ASN A 34 23.13 14.09 12.14
C ASN A 34 23.30 15.59 12.49
N GLY A 35 22.45 16.09 13.39
CA GLY A 35 22.43 17.50 13.82
C GLY A 35 21.77 18.48 12.84
N VAL A 36 21.32 18.04 11.66
CA VAL A 36 20.60 18.88 10.68
C VAL A 36 19.10 18.72 10.85
N GLN A 37 18.36 19.80 11.03
CA GLN A 37 16.90 19.77 11.13
C GLN A 37 16.28 19.32 9.79
N VAL A 38 15.41 18.31 9.84
CA VAL A 38 14.70 17.75 8.68
C VAL A 38 13.18 17.80 8.82
N LEU A 39 12.65 18.07 10.02
CA LEU A 39 11.23 18.31 10.26
C LEU A 39 11.05 19.41 11.30
N GLU A 40 10.22 20.41 11.00
CA GLU A 40 10.06 21.61 11.85
C GLU A 40 8.78 21.63 12.68
N ASN A 41 7.80 20.77 12.38
CA ASN A 41 6.50 20.80 13.04
C ASN A 41 5.84 19.41 13.01
N GLY A 42 6.57 18.42 13.52
CA GLY A 42 6.05 17.07 13.71
C GLY A 42 4.89 17.08 14.68
N LYS A 43 3.77 16.49 14.27
CA LYS A 43 2.53 16.43 15.08
C LYS A 43 1.96 15.03 15.23
N ARG A 44 2.47 14.06 14.48
CA ARG A 44 1.95 12.68 14.47
C ARG A 44 2.84 11.76 15.31
N ASN A 45 2.26 10.72 15.88
CA ASN A 45 2.98 9.66 16.57
C ASN A 45 3.90 8.88 15.64
N VAL A 46 3.56 8.79 14.36
CA VAL A 46 4.32 8.06 13.34
C VAL A 46 4.70 9.01 12.22
N PHE A 47 5.96 8.96 11.80
CA PHE A 47 6.47 9.73 10.69
C PHE A 47 7.55 8.96 9.94
N SER A 48 7.73 9.30 8.68
CA SER A 48 8.80 8.77 7.85
C SER A 48 9.74 9.87 7.38
N LEU A 49 11.00 9.51 7.18
CA LEU A 49 12.00 10.34 6.52
C LEU A 49 12.44 9.64 5.24
N TYR A 50 12.70 10.41 4.19
CA TYR A 50 12.97 9.92 2.84
C TYR A 50 14.24 10.55 2.28
N GLU A 51 14.62 10.15 1.07
CA GLU A 51 15.83 10.62 0.36
C GLU A 51 17.11 10.43 1.18
N LEU A 52 17.13 9.39 2.03
CA LEU A 52 18.33 8.98 2.75
C LEU A 52 19.32 8.33 1.78
N LYS A 53 20.60 8.32 2.17
CA LYS A 53 21.65 7.63 1.44
C LYS A 53 21.65 6.15 1.84
N PRO A 54 21.83 5.22 0.90
CA PRO A 54 22.01 3.80 1.21
C PRO A 54 23.25 3.54 2.07
N ALA A 55 23.25 2.41 2.78
CA ALA A 55 24.36 1.92 3.60
C ALA A 55 24.99 2.98 4.53
N SER A 56 24.19 3.92 5.02
CA SER A 56 24.65 5.08 5.77
C SER A 56 24.12 5.06 7.21
N ILE A 57 24.98 5.40 8.16
CA ILE A 57 24.62 5.52 9.59
C ILE A 57 24.10 6.93 9.85
N TYR A 58 23.02 7.01 10.61
CA TYR A 58 22.36 8.25 11.00
C TYR A 58 22.08 8.27 12.50
N GLU A 59 22.38 9.40 13.15
CA GLU A 59 21.80 9.76 14.44
C GLU A 59 20.50 10.51 14.17
N LEU A 60 19.38 9.91 14.58
CA LEU A 60 18.07 10.55 14.60
C LEU A 60 17.85 11.17 15.97
N GLU A 61 17.44 12.43 15.98
CA GLU A 61 17.10 13.15 17.19
C GLU A 61 15.71 13.78 17.04
N VAL A 62 14.84 13.53 18.03
CA VAL A 62 13.49 14.11 18.13
C VAL A 62 13.45 15.01 19.36
N ARG A 63 13.14 16.29 19.16
CA ARG A 63 13.08 17.31 20.22
C ARG A 63 11.68 17.86 20.37
N THR A 64 11.15 17.86 21.58
CA THR A 64 9.99 18.67 21.96
C THR A 64 10.46 19.87 22.80
N GLU A 65 9.52 20.66 23.35
CA GLU A 65 9.88 21.74 24.29
C GLU A 65 10.48 21.19 25.59
N THR A 66 10.05 19.99 26.00
CA THR A 66 10.37 19.44 27.32
C THR A 66 11.36 18.28 27.29
N GLU A 67 11.54 17.61 26.15
CA GLU A 67 12.29 16.38 26.07
C GLU A 67 13.07 16.25 24.75
N THR A 68 14.16 15.50 24.77
CA THR A 68 14.92 15.11 23.59
C THR A 68 15.21 13.62 23.64
N GLN A 69 14.93 12.92 22.54
CA GLN A 69 15.25 11.52 22.37
C GLN A 69 16.11 11.31 21.14
N LYS A 70 17.01 10.32 21.24
CA LYS A 70 17.91 9.95 20.16
C LYS A 70 17.85 8.46 19.88
N LEU A 71 18.06 8.08 18.63
CA LEU A 71 18.40 6.72 18.24
C LEU A 71 19.41 6.74 17.09
N GLU A 72 20.18 5.68 16.97
CA GLU A 72 21.03 5.44 15.81
C GLU A 72 20.37 4.39 14.91
N PHE A 73 20.50 4.56 13.60
CA PHE A 73 20.08 3.55 12.63
C PHE A 73 21.00 3.56 11.40
N GLN A 74 20.98 2.44 10.66
CA GLN A 74 21.69 2.30 9.40
C GLN A 74 20.71 1.95 8.29
N THR A 75 20.73 2.71 7.19
CA THR A 75 19.96 2.39 5.99
C THR A 75 20.49 1.13 5.32
N LEU A 76 19.61 0.39 4.64
CA LEU A 76 19.99 -0.82 3.92
C LEU A 76 20.88 -0.51 2.72
N ASP A 77 21.62 -1.51 2.25
CA ASP A 77 22.40 -1.40 1.02
C ASP A 77 21.48 -1.27 -0.22
N LEU A 78 22.02 -0.70 -1.30
CA LEU A 78 21.33 -0.52 -2.58
C LEU A 78 22.24 -0.95 -3.73
N SER A 79 22.00 -2.17 -4.24
CA SER A 79 22.86 -2.72 -5.30
C SER A 79 22.34 -2.42 -6.71
N TYR A 80 21.03 -2.57 -6.97
CA TYR A 80 20.46 -2.45 -8.32
C TYR A 80 19.22 -1.55 -8.35
N VAL A 81 19.18 -0.62 -9.31
CA VAL A 81 18.05 0.29 -9.53
C VAL A 81 17.64 0.29 -11.00
N LEU A 82 16.37 0.01 -11.26
CA LEU A 82 15.75 0.08 -12.57
C LEU A 82 14.78 1.27 -12.61
N ASN A 83 15.20 2.36 -13.26
CA ASN A 83 14.33 3.50 -13.52
C ASN A 83 13.34 3.16 -14.64
N VAL A 84 12.03 3.28 -14.39
CA VAL A 84 10.98 2.98 -15.38
C VAL A 84 11.10 3.78 -16.67
N ARG A 85 11.71 4.98 -16.64
CA ARG A 85 11.98 5.78 -17.85
C ARG A 85 13.00 5.14 -18.79
N ASN A 86 13.92 4.33 -18.26
CA ASN A 86 14.86 3.57 -19.10
C ASN A 86 14.13 2.47 -19.89
N PHE A 87 12.96 2.05 -19.41
CA PHE A 87 12.05 1.12 -20.08
C PHE A 87 11.02 1.85 -20.96
N LYS A 88 11.24 3.15 -21.24
CA LYS A 88 10.39 4.01 -22.08
C LYS A 88 9.05 4.41 -21.45
N ALA A 89 8.91 4.36 -20.13
CA ALA A 89 7.78 5.01 -19.47
C ALA A 89 7.86 6.54 -19.66
N TYR A 90 6.77 7.15 -20.10
CA TYR A 90 6.67 8.58 -20.38
C TYR A 90 6.48 9.37 -19.08
N GLY A 91 5.57 8.93 -18.21
CA GLY A 91 5.25 9.64 -16.97
C GLY A 91 4.55 10.98 -17.18
N ASP A 92 3.75 11.11 -18.24
CA ASP A 92 3.00 12.32 -18.61
C ASP A 92 1.48 12.27 -18.37
N GLY A 93 0.97 11.14 -17.88
CA GLY A 93 -0.43 10.90 -17.55
C GLY A 93 -1.32 10.64 -18.76
N VAL A 94 -0.76 10.55 -19.96
CA VAL A 94 -1.49 10.37 -21.21
C VAL A 94 -1.09 9.08 -21.92
N HIS A 95 0.20 8.76 -21.98
CA HIS A 95 0.67 7.54 -22.63
C HIS A 95 0.48 6.32 -21.73
N ASP A 96 0.11 5.19 -22.34
CA ASP A 96 0.03 3.91 -21.64
C ASP A 96 1.43 3.39 -21.30
N ASP A 97 1.82 3.56 -20.04
CA ASP A 97 3.11 3.14 -19.48
C ASP A 97 3.09 1.68 -18.98
N THR A 98 1.98 0.95 -19.16
CA THR A 98 1.81 -0.40 -18.58
C THR A 98 2.93 -1.35 -18.99
N LEU A 99 3.27 -1.41 -20.28
CA LEU A 99 4.30 -2.32 -20.78
C LEU A 99 5.68 -1.94 -20.24
N ALA A 100 6.02 -0.65 -20.22
CA ALA A 100 7.29 -0.15 -19.72
C ALA A 100 7.47 -0.49 -18.23
N VAL A 101 6.45 -0.18 -17.42
CA VAL A 101 6.46 -0.42 -15.98
C VAL A 101 6.46 -1.92 -15.67
N GLN A 102 5.62 -2.71 -16.33
CA GLN A 102 5.58 -4.16 -16.12
C GLN A 102 6.91 -4.81 -16.51
N THR A 103 7.56 -4.34 -17.58
CA THR A 103 8.88 -4.84 -17.99
C THR A 103 9.93 -4.52 -16.92
N ALA A 104 9.93 -3.31 -16.36
CA ALA A 104 10.83 -2.95 -15.27
C ALA A 104 10.63 -3.84 -14.03
N ILE A 105 9.38 -4.13 -13.65
CA ILE A 105 9.05 -5.05 -12.55
C ILE A 105 9.60 -6.46 -12.81
N MET A 106 9.35 -7.01 -14.01
CA MET A 106 9.77 -8.37 -14.33
C MET A 106 11.29 -8.51 -14.45
N ALA A 107 11.95 -7.48 -14.99
CA ALA A 107 13.41 -7.44 -15.17
C ALA A 107 14.17 -7.13 -13.87
N CYS A 108 13.49 -6.63 -12.83
CA CYS A 108 14.16 -6.28 -11.58
C CYS A 108 14.79 -7.52 -10.92
N PRO A 109 16.10 -7.47 -10.61
CA PRO A 109 16.77 -8.56 -9.91
C PRO A 109 16.31 -8.63 -8.45
N GLU A 110 16.60 -9.75 -7.79
CA GLU A 110 16.35 -9.91 -6.35
C GLU A 110 17.01 -8.77 -5.56
N HIS A 111 16.27 -8.26 -4.57
CA HIS A 111 16.59 -7.10 -3.74
C HIS A 111 16.78 -5.77 -4.50
N GLY A 112 16.56 -5.73 -5.82
CA GLY A 112 16.62 -4.53 -6.64
C GLY A 112 15.43 -3.59 -6.42
N ILE A 113 15.58 -2.33 -6.88
CA ILE A 113 14.53 -1.31 -6.81
C ILE A 113 13.99 -1.01 -8.21
N VAL A 114 12.67 -1.12 -8.39
CA VAL A 114 11.96 -0.45 -9.49
C VAL A 114 11.68 0.99 -9.07
N TYR A 115 12.31 1.94 -9.74
CA TYR A 115 12.30 3.35 -9.38
C TYR A 115 11.40 4.17 -10.30
N PHE A 116 10.47 4.92 -9.69
CA PHE A 116 9.60 5.88 -10.34
C PHE A 116 10.01 7.30 -9.97
N PRO A 117 10.63 8.07 -10.89
CA PRO A 117 10.85 9.49 -10.70
C PRO A 117 9.51 10.26 -10.78
N THR A 118 9.50 11.51 -10.31
CA THR A 118 8.36 12.43 -10.41
C THR A 118 7.73 12.43 -11.81
N GLY A 119 6.42 12.30 -11.89
CA GLY A 119 5.66 12.13 -13.13
C GLY A 119 4.35 11.36 -12.90
N VAL A 120 3.46 11.37 -13.88
CA VAL A 120 2.18 10.65 -13.82
C VAL A 120 2.23 9.50 -14.82
N TYR A 121 2.21 8.27 -14.35
CA TYR A 121 2.34 7.07 -15.17
C TYR A 121 0.97 6.44 -15.35
N LEU A 122 0.33 6.65 -16.50
CA LEU A 122 -0.95 6.04 -16.81
C LEU A 122 -0.74 4.56 -17.09
N VAL A 123 -1.36 3.69 -16.30
CA VAL A 123 -1.23 2.24 -16.40
C VAL A 123 -2.59 1.57 -16.31
N LYS A 124 -2.71 0.37 -16.89
CA LYS A 124 -3.92 -0.45 -16.79
C LYS A 124 -3.86 -1.28 -15.51
N SER A 125 -3.22 -2.44 -15.56
CA SER A 125 -3.01 -3.31 -14.38
C SER A 125 -1.56 -3.75 -14.34
N LEU A 126 -0.95 -3.70 -13.15
CA LEU A 126 0.41 -4.14 -12.91
C LEU A 126 0.42 -5.35 -11.99
N PHE A 127 1.24 -6.35 -12.34
CA PHE A 127 1.47 -7.55 -11.54
C PHE A 127 2.83 -7.49 -10.88
N LEU A 128 2.86 -7.75 -9.58
CA LEU A 128 4.08 -7.83 -8.78
C LEU A 128 4.84 -9.13 -9.04
N LYS A 129 6.12 -9.12 -8.68
CA LYS A 129 7.05 -10.26 -8.63
C LYS A 129 7.70 -10.29 -7.24
N SER A 130 8.10 -11.47 -6.77
CA SER A 130 8.80 -11.62 -5.49
C SER A 130 10.17 -10.94 -5.45
N ASP A 131 10.64 -10.66 -4.24
CA ASP A 131 12.02 -10.29 -3.91
C ASP A 131 12.48 -8.99 -4.57
N ILE A 132 11.57 -8.03 -4.73
CA ILE A 132 11.88 -6.70 -5.29
C ILE A 132 11.37 -5.61 -4.38
N ASN A 133 11.95 -4.43 -4.53
CA ASN A 133 11.45 -3.21 -3.92
C ASN A 133 10.92 -2.28 -5.01
N ILE A 134 9.92 -1.48 -4.67
CA ILE A 134 9.31 -0.48 -5.56
C ILE A 134 9.34 0.87 -4.85
N TYR A 135 10.03 1.84 -5.44
CA TYR A 135 10.18 3.18 -4.87
C TYR A 135 9.46 4.22 -5.75
N LEU A 136 8.40 4.81 -5.19
CA LEU A 136 7.69 5.94 -5.79
C LEU A 136 8.17 7.23 -5.14
N LYS A 137 8.96 8.02 -5.89
CA LYS A 137 9.39 9.33 -5.42
C LYS A 137 8.18 10.24 -5.15
N LYS A 138 8.37 11.22 -4.27
CA LYS A 138 7.44 12.34 -4.12
C LYS A 138 7.00 12.88 -5.49
N GLU A 139 5.69 13.12 -5.64
CA GLU A 139 5.05 13.55 -6.89
C GLU A 139 5.13 12.55 -8.06
N ALA A 140 5.54 11.30 -7.83
CA ALA A 140 5.29 10.20 -8.75
C ALA A 140 3.88 9.65 -8.50
N THR A 141 3.07 9.53 -9.55
CA THR A 141 1.72 8.99 -9.50
C THR A 141 1.60 7.81 -10.44
N LEU A 142 1.27 6.63 -9.94
CA LEU A 142 0.71 5.55 -10.76
C LEU A 142 -0.79 5.83 -10.91
N LEU A 143 -1.20 6.22 -12.11
CA LEU A 143 -2.58 6.57 -12.44
C LEU A 143 -3.22 5.39 -13.16
N ALA A 144 -4.27 4.80 -12.58
CA ALA A 144 -4.97 3.70 -13.21
C ALA A 144 -5.79 4.18 -14.42
N SER A 145 -5.98 3.32 -15.42
CA SER A 145 -6.94 3.58 -16.49
C SER A 145 -8.35 3.68 -15.90
N ALA A 146 -9.10 4.69 -16.34
CA ALA A 146 -10.50 4.83 -15.98
C ALA A 146 -11.42 3.86 -16.75
N MET A 147 -10.93 3.24 -17.83
CA MET A 147 -11.74 2.46 -18.75
C MET A 147 -11.88 1.01 -18.29
N ARG A 148 -13.12 0.51 -18.26
CA ARG A 148 -13.41 -0.86 -17.80
C ARG A 148 -12.74 -1.93 -18.66
N ASP A 149 -12.70 -1.72 -19.97
CA ASP A 149 -12.19 -2.68 -20.93
C ASP A 149 -10.66 -2.83 -20.88
N ASP A 150 -9.96 -1.95 -20.15
CA ASP A 150 -8.52 -2.05 -19.92
C ASP A 150 -8.14 -3.08 -18.84
N TYR A 151 -9.11 -3.56 -18.06
CA TYR A 151 -8.87 -4.49 -16.97
C TYR A 151 -9.21 -5.92 -17.38
N ALA A 152 -8.27 -6.83 -17.16
CA ALA A 152 -8.53 -8.25 -17.29
C ALA A 152 -9.44 -8.74 -16.15
N ILE A 153 -10.07 -9.90 -16.34
CA ILE A 153 -10.91 -10.54 -15.33
C ILE A 153 -10.16 -11.72 -14.72
N LEU A 154 -9.95 -11.68 -13.40
CA LEU A 154 -9.54 -12.85 -12.64
C LEU A 154 -10.78 -13.70 -12.32
N PRO A 155 -10.77 -15.01 -12.61
CA PRO A 155 -11.86 -15.89 -12.20
C PRO A 155 -11.93 -15.97 -10.68
N GLY A 156 -13.12 -16.23 -10.13
CA GLY A 156 -13.27 -16.40 -8.68
C GLY A 156 -12.52 -17.63 -8.18
N THR A 157 -12.80 -18.78 -8.81
CA THR A 157 -12.14 -20.06 -8.52
C THR A 157 -11.62 -20.68 -9.80
N ILE A 158 -10.43 -21.27 -9.73
CA ILE A 158 -9.95 -22.27 -10.70
C ILE A 158 -9.85 -23.62 -9.99
N ARG A 159 -10.10 -24.72 -10.71
CA ARG A 159 -10.13 -26.07 -10.13
C ARG A 159 -9.25 -27.01 -10.90
N ASN A 160 -8.56 -27.88 -10.18
CA ASN A 160 -8.01 -29.12 -10.73
C ASN A 160 -8.83 -30.32 -10.21
N LYS A 161 -8.35 -31.56 -10.44
CA LYS A 161 -9.07 -32.78 -10.05
C LYS A 161 -9.31 -32.90 -8.54
N ASN A 162 -8.39 -32.37 -7.72
CA ASN A 162 -8.34 -32.62 -6.27
C ASN A 162 -8.45 -31.36 -5.41
N ASP A 163 -8.29 -30.17 -6.00
CA ASP A 163 -8.16 -28.92 -5.28
C ASP A 163 -8.73 -27.73 -6.05
N GLU A 164 -8.99 -26.64 -5.34
CA GLU A 164 -9.41 -25.36 -5.89
C GLU A 164 -8.52 -24.21 -5.41
N LEU A 165 -8.19 -23.31 -6.34
CA LEU A 165 -7.49 -22.08 -6.03
C LEU A 165 -8.44 -20.92 -6.19
N ILE A 166 -8.53 -20.09 -5.15
CA ILE A 166 -9.31 -18.86 -5.18
C ILE A 166 -8.43 -17.74 -5.74
N LEU A 167 -8.69 -17.34 -6.99
CA LEU A 167 -7.95 -16.26 -7.65
C LEU A 167 -8.62 -14.89 -7.45
N GLY A 168 -9.94 -14.86 -7.30
CA GLY A 168 -10.73 -13.66 -7.10
C GLY A 168 -11.75 -13.83 -5.98
N THR A 169 -11.89 -12.82 -5.14
CA THR A 169 -12.88 -12.78 -4.06
C THR A 169 -13.61 -11.44 -4.05
N TRP A 170 -14.93 -11.47 -3.89
CA TRP A 170 -15.73 -10.27 -3.66
C TRP A 170 -16.70 -10.52 -2.51
N GLU A 171 -16.68 -9.62 -1.54
CA GLU A 171 -17.44 -9.70 -0.29
C GLU A 171 -17.41 -11.11 0.34
N GLY A 172 -16.23 -11.71 0.46
CA GLY A 172 -16.06 -13.01 1.10
C GLY A 172 -16.49 -14.23 0.29
N ASN A 173 -16.81 -14.09 -1.00
CA ASN A 173 -17.13 -15.20 -1.89
C ASN A 173 -16.15 -15.26 -3.07
N PRO A 174 -15.80 -16.46 -3.56
CA PRO A 174 -14.89 -16.61 -4.69
C PRO A 174 -15.61 -16.23 -6.00
N LEU A 175 -15.48 -14.97 -6.40
CA LEU A 175 -16.25 -14.37 -7.50
C LEU A 175 -15.31 -13.68 -8.50
N PRO A 176 -15.68 -13.63 -9.80
CA PRO A 176 -14.87 -12.94 -10.79
C PRO A 176 -14.72 -11.44 -10.50
N ILE A 177 -13.48 -10.96 -10.52
CA ILE A 177 -13.11 -9.57 -10.25
C ILE A 177 -12.31 -9.02 -11.44
N TYR A 178 -12.39 -7.72 -11.69
CA TYR A 178 -11.38 -7.06 -12.50
C TYR A 178 -10.03 -7.07 -11.77
N THR A 179 -8.92 -7.12 -12.52
CA THR A 179 -7.57 -6.92 -12.01
C THR A 179 -7.45 -5.54 -11.34
N SER A 180 -6.48 -5.39 -10.45
CA SER A 180 -6.27 -4.13 -9.71
C SER A 180 -5.18 -3.27 -10.34
N LEU A 181 -5.10 -1.99 -9.95
CA LEU A 181 -3.95 -1.13 -10.30
C LEU A 181 -2.64 -1.85 -9.94
N ILE A 182 -2.54 -2.35 -8.70
CA ILE A 182 -1.49 -3.26 -8.27
C ILE A 182 -2.09 -4.62 -7.89
N THR A 183 -1.58 -5.69 -8.49
CA THR A 183 -1.99 -7.07 -8.23
C THR A 183 -0.79 -7.93 -7.83
N GLY A 184 -0.81 -8.51 -6.63
CA GLY A 184 0.14 -9.55 -6.20
C GLY A 184 -0.58 -10.89 -6.11
N ILE A 185 -0.03 -11.94 -6.73
CA ILE A 185 -0.56 -13.31 -6.63
C ILE A 185 0.63 -14.25 -6.39
N ASN A 186 0.64 -14.95 -5.25
CA ASN A 186 1.72 -15.88 -4.88
C ASN A 186 3.13 -15.24 -4.90
N VAL A 187 3.24 -13.99 -4.43
CA VAL A 187 4.52 -13.27 -4.37
C VAL A 187 4.92 -12.95 -2.94
N GLN A 188 6.22 -12.78 -2.71
CA GLN A 188 6.75 -12.54 -1.37
C GLN A 188 7.91 -11.55 -1.34
N ASN A 189 8.22 -11.03 -0.16
CA ASN A 189 9.39 -10.19 0.11
C ASN A 189 9.40 -8.92 -0.76
N ILE A 190 8.38 -8.09 -0.59
CA ILE A 190 8.23 -6.84 -1.36
C ILE A 190 8.16 -5.65 -0.43
N MET A 191 9.03 -4.66 -0.66
CA MET A 191 8.93 -3.33 -0.06
C MET A 191 8.41 -2.33 -1.10
N PHE A 192 7.21 -1.78 -0.89
CA PHE A 192 6.64 -0.73 -1.72
C PHE A 192 6.62 0.57 -0.91
N PHE A 193 7.42 1.55 -1.30
CA PHE A 193 7.69 2.67 -0.41
C PHE A 193 7.91 3.99 -1.15
N GLY A 194 7.88 5.08 -0.38
CA GLY A 194 8.14 6.44 -0.84
C GLY A 194 6.98 7.37 -0.53
N GLU A 195 6.91 8.48 -1.27
CA GLU A 195 5.94 9.56 -1.03
C GLU A 195 4.97 9.74 -2.21
N GLY A 196 5.02 8.85 -3.19
CA GLY A 196 4.14 8.91 -4.35
C GLY A 196 2.73 8.40 -4.11
N THR A 197 1.95 8.43 -5.18
CA THR A 197 0.51 8.19 -5.16
C THR A 197 0.14 7.01 -6.06
N LEU A 198 -0.75 6.15 -5.56
CA LEU A 198 -1.50 5.15 -6.32
C LEU A 198 -2.92 5.68 -6.49
N ASP A 199 -3.23 6.22 -7.67
CA ASP A 199 -4.53 6.84 -7.97
C ASP A 199 -5.36 5.90 -8.86
N GLY A 200 -6.50 5.44 -8.35
CA GLY A 200 -7.40 4.55 -9.07
C GLY A 200 -8.22 5.21 -10.19
N ASN A 201 -8.16 6.55 -10.31
CA ASN A 201 -8.78 7.34 -11.37
C ASN A 201 -10.29 7.07 -11.56
N ALA A 202 -10.97 6.62 -10.50
CA ALA A 202 -12.29 6.03 -10.63
C ALA A 202 -13.38 7.05 -10.98
N GLN A 203 -13.18 8.32 -10.60
CA GLN A 203 -14.04 9.46 -10.90
C GLN A 203 -14.19 9.73 -12.40
N ASN A 204 -13.17 9.35 -13.20
CA ASN A 204 -13.17 9.56 -14.64
C ASN A 204 -13.72 8.34 -15.41
N GLY A 205 -14.18 7.31 -14.69
CA GLY A 205 -14.67 6.06 -15.25
C GLY A 205 -16.09 5.70 -14.81
N PRO A 206 -16.63 4.55 -15.25
CA PRO A 206 -17.98 4.12 -14.91
C PRO A 206 -18.08 3.47 -13.53
N TRP A 207 -17.08 3.63 -12.66
CA TRP A 207 -16.88 2.80 -11.48
C TRP A 207 -17.79 3.14 -10.31
N TRP A 208 -18.21 4.39 -10.20
CA TRP A 208 -19.11 4.86 -9.14
C TRP A 208 -20.55 5.05 -9.63
N ILE A 209 -20.83 4.73 -10.90
CA ILE A 209 -22.17 4.73 -11.47
C ILE A 209 -22.82 3.37 -11.21
N ASN A 210 -23.88 3.35 -10.39
CA ASN A 210 -24.53 2.12 -9.93
C ASN A 210 -23.53 1.08 -9.38
N PRO A 211 -22.72 1.44 -8.36
CA PRO A 211 -21.53 0.69 -7.95
C PRO A 211 -21.81 -0.74 -7.46
N LYS A 212 -23.05 -1.04 -7.07
CA LYS A 212 -23.51 -2.37 -6.64
C LYS A 212 -23.88 -3.30 -7.81
N LYS A 213 -24.03 -2.76 -9.03
CA LYS A 213 -24.37 -3.56 -10.22
C LYS A 213 -23.10 -4.17 -10.81
N LYS A 214 -23.03 -5.50 -10.81
CA LYS A 214 -21.98 -6.25 -11.51
C LYS A 214 -22.12 -6.09 -13.04
N VAL A 215 -21.02 -5.78 -13.72
CA VAL A 215 -20.93 -5.82 -15.19
C VAL A 215 -19.72 -6.67 -15.56
N LEU A 216 -19.98 -7.89 -16.03
CA LEU A 216 -19.04 -9.00 -16.27
C LEU A 216 -18.32 -9.51 -15.00
N ALA A 217 -17.61 -8.62 -14.29
CA ALA A 217 -16.88 -8.90 -13.05
C ALA A 217 -17.11 -7.78 -12.02
N TYR A 218 -16.70 -8.02 -10.77
CA TYR A 218 -16.73 -7.00 -9.71
C TYR A 218 -15.59 -5.99 -9.83
N ARG A 219 -15.81 -4.78 -9.33
CA ARG A 219 -14.95 -3.59 -9.53
C ARG A 219 -13.50 -3.85 -9.10
N PRO A 220 -12.52 -3.19 -9.76
CA PRO A 220 -11.13 -3.31 -9.39
C PRO A 220 -10.87 -2.65 -8.02
N ARG A 221 -9.89 -3.19 -7.29
CA ARG A 221 -9.36 -2.59 -6.06
C ARG A 221 -8.16 -1.71 -6.42
N GLY A 222 -7.73 -0.83 -5.52
CA GLY A 222 -6.43 -0.15 -5.69
C GLY A 222 -5.28 -1.17 -5.67
N ILE A 223 -5.21 -1.94 -4.59
CA ILE A 223 -4.21 -2.99 -4.38
C ILE A 223 -4.93 -4.30 -4.01
N PHE A 224 -4.63 -5.38 -4.73
CA PHE A 224 -5.09 -6.73 -4.40
C PHE A 224 -3.89 -7.66 -4.20
N LEU A 225 -3.75 -8.24 -3.01
CA LEU A 225 -2.67 -9.17 -2.67
C LEU A 225 -3.28 -10.53 -2.33
N ASN A 226 -3.07 -11.53 -3.16
CA ASN A 226 -3.63 -12.86 -2.99
C ASN A 226 -2.49 -13.86 -2.72
N ASN A 227 -2.54 -14.58 -1.59
CA ASN A 227 -1.50 -15.53 -1.19
C ASN A 227 -0.08 -14.91 -1.18
N CYS A 228 0.05 -13.69 -0.66
CA CYS A 228 1.32 -12.99 -0.58
C CYS A 228 1.92 -13.09 0.82
N ARG A 229 3.26 -12.97 0.93
CA ARG A 229 3.99 -13.06 2.20
C ARG A 229 5.04 -11.98 2.34
N ASN A 230 5.23 -11.41 3.53
CA ASN A 230 6.29 -10.43 3.82
C ASN A 230 6.22 -9.23 2.88
N ILE A 231 5.10 -8.50 2.95
CA ILE A 231 4.87 -7.32 2.11
C ILE A 231 4.75 -6.09 3.01
N CYS A 232 5.54 -5.06 2.72
CA CYS A 232 5.50 -3.79 3.43
C CYS A 232 5.14 -2.65 2.48
N PHE A 233 4.16 -1.83 2.87
CA PHE A 233 3.82 -0.57 2.24
C PHE A 233 4.17 0.59 3.17
N GLN A 234 4.97 1.54 2.70
CA GLN A 234 5.48 2.64 3.53
C GLN A 234 5.30 4.00 2.86
N GLY A 235 4.60 4.92 3.53
CA GLY A 235 4.55 6.35 3.16
C GLY A 235 3.63 6.77 2.01
N LEU A 236 3.13 5.81 1.23
CA LEU A 236 2.38 6.08 0.00
C LEU A 236 0.99 6.65 0.26
N THR A 237 0.47 7.34 -0.75
CA THR A 237 -0.96 7.69 -0.82
C THR A 237 -1.69 6.73 -1.75
N VAL A 238 -2.81 6.16 -1.31
CA VAL A 238 -3.73 5.37 -2.14
C VAL A 238 -5.06 6.12 -2.22
N GLN A 239 -5.53 6.44 -3.42
CA GLN A 239 -6.71 7.27 -3.56
C GLN A 239 -7.58 6.98 -4.78
N ASN A 240 -8.80 7.51 -4.77
CA ASN A 240 -9.75 7.49 -5.89
C ASN A 240 -9.95 6.08 -6.46
N THR A 241 -10.03 5.07 -5.60
CA THR A 241 -10.12 3.67 -6.01
C THR A 241 -11.54 3.31 -6.47
N ALA A 242 -11.62 2.45 -7.48
CA ALA A 242 -12.91 2.02 -8.03
C ALA A 242 -13.75 1.22 -7.03
N SER A 243 -13.13 0.59 -6.03
CA SER A 243 -13.78 -0.01 -4.87
C SER A 243 -12.82 0.03 -3.67
N TRP A 244 -12.65 -1.06 -2.93
CA TRP A 244 -11.74 -1.15 -1.77
C TRP A 244 -10.33 -0.71 -2.15
N ALA A 245 -9.70 0.11 -1.32
CA ALA A 245 -8.39 0.66 -1.61
C ALA A 245 -7.31 -0.43 -1.53
N ILE A 246 -7.26 -1.15 -0.41
CA ILE A 246 -6.28 -2.23 -0.20
C ILE A 246 -6.99 -3.50 0.28
N HIS A 247 -6.81 -4.59 -0.45
CA HIS A 247 -7.40 -5.89 -0.14
C HIS A 247 -6.34 -7.00 -0.15
N PRO A 248 -5.71 -7.28 0.99
CA PRO A 248 -4.97 -8.51 1.16
C PRO A 248 -5.92 -9.68 1.47
N PHE A 249 -5.71 -10.78 0.78
CA PHE A 249 -6.47 -12.01 0.85
C PHE A 249 -5.51 -13.20 0.96
N TYR A 250 -5.72 -14.12 1.91
CA TYR A 250 -4.85 -15.29 2.12
C TYR A 250 -3.37 -14.98 2.30
N SER A 251 -3.09 -13.76 2.76
CA SER A 251 -1.74 -13.21 2.82
C SER A 251 -1.29 -13.06 4.27
N GLU A 252 0.02 -13.14 4.49
CA GLU A 252 0.60 -13.14 5.84
C GLU A 252 1.86 -12.28 5.95
N ASN A 253 2.13 -11.80 7.16
CA ASN A 253 3.23 -10.87 7.44
C ASN A 253 3.13 -9.61 6.57
N LEU A 254 2.10 -8.82 6.84
CA LEU A 254 1.80 -7.60 6.08
C LEU A 254 1.97 -6.37 6.95
N GLU A 255 2.64 -5.37 6.43
CA GLU A 255 2.95 -4.15 7.17
C GLU A 255 2.54 -2.93 6.36
N PHE A 256 1.72 -2.06 6.97
CA PHE A 256 1.21 -0.84 6.36
C PHE A 256 1.56 0.33 7.28
N TYR A 257 2.56 1.12 6.88
CA TYR A 257 3.16 2.16 7.70
C TYR A 257 3.03 3.54 7.07
N ASP A 258 2.55 4.50 7.86
CA ASP A 258 2.51 5.93 7.49
C ASP A 258 1.80 6.20 6.15
N LEU A 259 0.80 5.38 5.82
CA LEU A 259 0.03 5.52 4.58
C LEU A 259 -1.04 6.61 4.71
N LYS A 260 -1.46 7.12 3.56
CA LYS A 260 -2.68 7.92 3.41
C LYS A 260 -3.63 7.19 2.48
N ILE A 261 -4.84 6.91 2.92
CA ILE A 261 -5.86 6.21 2.13
C ILE A 261 -7.08 7.12 2.01
N LYS A 262 -7.35 7.60 0.78
CA LYS A 262 -8.27 8.70 0.53
C LYS A 262 -9.28 8.41 -0.58
N ASN A 263 -10.55 8.29 -0.22
CA ASN A 263 -11.65 8.15 -1.17
C ASN A 263 -12.78 9.13 -0.82
N PRO A 264 -13.58 9.60 -1.80
CA PRO A 264 -14.67 10.52 -1.50
C PRO A 264 -15.70 9.91 -0.54
N ALA A 265 -16.02 10.61 0.54
CA ALA A 265 -16.88 10.14 1.63
C ALA A 265 -18.29 9.67 1.19
N HIS A 266 -18.78 10.15 0.05
CA HIS A 266 -20.12 9.81 -0.46
C HIS A 266 -20.15 8.58 -1.38
N VAL A 267 -19.00 7.93 -1.63
CA VAL A 267 -18.88 6.80 -2.56
C VAL A 267 -18.75 5.48 -1.79
N GLY A 268 -19.79 4.65 -1.85
CA GLY A 268 -19.82 3.34 -1.18
C GLY A 268 -18.86 2.28 -1.76
N ASN A 269 -18.54 1.30 -0.90
CA ASN A 269 -17.55 0.25 -1.07
C ASN A 269 -16.15 0.76 -1.45
N THR A 270 -15.77 1.92 -0.92
CA THR A 270 -14.41 2.47 -1.05
C THR A 270 -13.62 2.35 0.26
N ASP A 271 -13.88 1.26 0.97
CA ASP A 271 -13.24 0.84 2.21
C ASP A 271 -11.71 1.02 2.14
N GLY A 272 -11.08 1.40 3.26
CA GLY A 272 -9.64 1.66 3.31
C GLY A 272 -8.80 0.39 3.19
N LEU A 273 -8.84 -0.48 4.20
CA LEU A 273 -8.03 -1.70 4.25
C LEU A 273 -8.88 -2.92 4.66
N ASN A 274 -8.83 -3.98 3.85
CA ASN A 274 -9.73 -5.13 3.97
C ASN A 274 -8.95 -6.45 4.18
N PRO A 275 -8.32 -6.72 5.34
CA PRO A 275 -7.68 -8.01 5.55
C PRO A 275 -8.70 -9.14 5.53
N GLU A 276 -8.61 -10.02 4.54
CA GLU A 276 -9.51 -11.17 4.38
C GLU A 276 -8.73 -12.49 4.50
N SER A 277 -8.98 -13.22 5.58
CA SER A 277 -8.28 -14.46 5.92
C SER A 277 -6.75 -14.30 5.95
N CYS A 278 -6.28 -13.26 6.64
CA CYS A 278 -4.87 -12.87 6.77
C CYS A 278 -4.27 -13.16 8.14
N GLU A 279 -2.94 -13.29 8.22
CA GLU A 279 -2.22 -13.54 9.47
C GLU A 279 -1.08 -12.54 9.66
N ASN A 280 -0.89 -12.03 10.88
CA ASN A 280 0.19 -11.09 11.23
C ASN A 280 0.14 -9.82 10.35
N VAL A 281 -0.85 -8.97 10.61
CA VAL A 281 -1.07 -7.71 9.87
C VAL A 281 -0.86 -6.51 10.79
N LYS A 282 0.04 -5.60 10.41
CA LYS A 282 0.29 -4.36 11.13
C LYS A 282 -0.20 -3.17 10.31
N ILE A 283 -1.04 -2.35 10.91
CA ILE A 283 -1.57 -1.11 10.34
C ILE A 283 -1.26 0.00 11.33
N ILE A 284 -0.16 0.73 11.08
CA ILE A 284 0.40 1.66 12.06
C ILE A 284 0.69 3.01 11.41
N GLY A 285 0.18 4.11 11.99
CA GLY A 285 0.45 5.45 11.46
C GLY A 285 -0.43 5.86 10.28
N VAL A 286 -1.49 5.10 9.96
CA VAL A 286 -2.24 5.27 8.71
C VAL A 286 -3.36 6.31 8.87
N HIS A 287 -3.47 7.23 7.91
CA HIS A 287 -4.58 8.18 7.80
C HIS A 287 -5.61 7.69 6.79
N PHE A 288 -6.83 7.44 7.26
CA PHE A 288 -7.99 7.06 6.47
C PHE A 288 -8.98 8.23 6.37
N SER A 289 -9.43 8.54 5.15
CA SER A 289 -10.62 9.35 4.87
C SER A 289 -11.28 8.72 3.65
N VAL A 290 -12.34 7.95 3.86
CA VAL A 290 -12.92 7.05 2.85
C VAL A 290 -14.44 7.11 2.86
N GLY A 291 -15.09 6.58 1.82
CA GLY A 291 -16.56 6.54 1.70
C GLY A 291 -17.24 5.29 2.24
N ASP A 292 -16.50 4.42 2.93
CA ASP A 292 -17.04 3.24 3.61
C ASP A 292 -16.20 2.93 4.87
N ASP A 293 -16.10 1.68 5.31
CA ASP A 293 -15.28 1.29 6.46
C ASP A 293 -13.79 1.69 6.31
N CYS A 294 -13.18 2.26 7.34
CA CYS A 294 -11.75 2.56 7.34
C CYS A 294 -10.94 1.25 7.27
N ILE A 295 -11.32 0.28 8.12
CA ILE A 295 -10.72 -1.05 8.15
C ILE A 295 -11.82 -2.09 8.31
N ALA A 296 -11.96 -2.99 7.34
CA ALA A 296 -12.94 -4.07 7.39
C ALA A 296 -12.24 -5.44 7.47
N ILE A 297 -12.21 -6.02 8.67
CA ILE A 297 -11.59 -7.33 8.92
C ILE A 297 -12.57 -8.44 8.51
N LYS A 298 -12.14 -9.34 7.61
CA LYS A 298 -12.99 -10.38 7.01
C LYS A 298 -12.34 -11.76 7.09
N SER A 299 -13.12 -12.83 6.99
CA SER A 299 -12.64 -14.23 6.98
C SER A 299 -13.47 -15.11 6.01
N GLY A 300 -13.89 -14.51 4.91
CA GLY A 300 -14.80 -15.12 3.94
C GLY A 300 -16.26 -15.24 4.44
N LYS A 301 -17.15 -15.69 3.56
CA LYS A 301 -18.56 -16.03 3.86
C LYS A 301 -18.75 -17.55 3.94
N ILE A 302 -19.99 -17.99 4.11
CA ILE A 302 -20.43 -19.39 4.33
C ILE A 302 -19.59 -20.43 3.57
N TYR A 303 -19.40 -20.25 2.25
CA TYR A 303 -18.61 -21.16 1.43
C TYR A 303 -17.15 -21.25 1.88
N MET A 304 -16.50 -20.09 2.02
CA MET A 304 -15.10 -19.95 2.41
C MET A 304 -14.88 -20.50 3.83
N ALA A 305 -15.75 -20.14 4.76
CA ALA A 305 -15.71 -20.61 6.14
C ALA A 305 -15.88 -22.13 6.23
N LYS A 306 -16.73 -22.74 5.39
CA LYS A 306 -16.96 -24.20 5.39
C LYS A 306 -15.78 -24.98 4.81
N ASN A 307 -15.23 -24.52 3.69
CA ASN A 307 -14.32 -25.31 2.86
C ASN A 307 -12.83 -24.98 3.10
N HIS A 308 -12.49 -23.73 3.44
CA HIS A 308 -11.10 -23.28 3.57
C HIS A 308 -10.70 -23.00 5.02
N ARG A 309 -11.65 -22.59 5.88
CA ARG A 309 -11.47 -22.42 7.34
C ARG A 309 -10.24 -21.60 7.75
N ARG A 310 -9.89 -20.58 6.98
CA ARG A 310 -8.77 -19.68 7.28
C ARG A 310 -9.28 -18.41 7.96
N PRO A 311 -9.03 -18.20 9.27
CA PRO A 311 -9.42 -16.97 9.95
C PRO A 311 -8.51 -15.81 9.53
N THR A 312 -8.95 -14.59 9.81
CA THR A 312 -8.03 -13.46 9.99
C THR A 312 -7.62 -13.40 11.45
N LYS A 313 -6.31 -13.40 11.75
CA LYS A 313 -5.78 -13.41 13.12
C LYS A 313 -4.49 -12.61 13.22
N ASP A 314 -4.14 -12.24 14.45
CA ASP A 314 -2.90 -11.51 14.79
C ASP A 314 -2.79 -10.17 14.05
N LEU A 315 -3.69 -9.23 14.37
CA LEU A 315 -3.71 -7.88 13.82
C LEU A 315 -3.28 -6.87 14.89
N GLU A 316 -2.40 -5.95 14.49
CA GLU A 316 -1.99 -4.80 15.28
C GLU A 316 -2.42 -3.52 14.55
N ILE A 317 -3.37 -2.78 15.14
CA ILE A 317 -3.88 -1.52 14.60
C ILE A 317 -3.69 -0.45 15.68
N ARG A 318 -2.94 0.61 15.38
CA ARG A 318 -2.71 1.71 16.31
C ARG A 318 -2.10 2.92 15.61
N ASN A 319 -2.12 4.07 16.27
CA ASN A 319 -1.66 5.33 15.67
C ASN A 319 -2.32 5.61 14.31
N CYS A 320 -3.59 5.26 14.13
CA CYS A 320 -4.33 5.53 12.90
C CYS A 320 -5.32 6.67 13.10
N LEU A 321 -5.53 7.47 12.06
CA LEU A 321 -6.55 8.51 12.02
C LEU A 321 -7.69 8.03 11.12
N MET A 322 -8.85 7.78 11.71
CA MET A 322 -10.11 7.54 11.00
C MET A 322 -10.85 8.89 10.92
N GLU A 323 -10.72 9.60 9.80
CA GLU A 323 -11.30 10.93 9.60
C GLU A 323 -12.72 10.85 9.03
N ASP A 324 -12.86 10.39 7.78
CA ASP A 324 -14.15 10.01 7.18
C ASP A 324 -14.21 8.48 7.02
N GLY A 325 -15.34 7.88 7.35
CA GLY A 325 -15.62 6.46 7.16
C GLY A 325 -16.85 5.99 7.95
N HIS A 326 -17.32 4.76 7.68
CA HIS A 326 -18.49 4.19 8.35
C HIS A 326 -18.17 3.44 9.65
N GLY A 327 -16.90 3.06 9.86
CA GLY A 327 -16.44 2.26 10.99
C GLY A 327 -14.95 1.98 10.96
#